data_AF-A0A2D5XCD2-F1
#
_entry.id   AF-A0A2D5XCD2-F1
#
_cell.length_a   1.000
_cell.length_b   1.000
_cell.length_c   1.000
_cell.angle_alpha   90.00
_cell.angle_beta   90.00
_cell.angle_gamma   90.00
#
_symmetry.space_group_name_H-M   'P 1'
#
loop_
_entity.id
_entity.type
_entity.pdbx_description
1 polymer ?
#
loop_
_entity_poly.entity_id
_entity_poly.type
_entity_poly.pdbx_seq_one_letter_code
_entity_poly.pdbx_strand_id
1 'polypeptide(L)'
;MADMGIPPPPKQHKSLFHSQKPPQQDMSSFRGDINNLSRRLRILEESFTNLRRALQVTEQNMLGKNKLFTTEIKTITSDISDIKKEIAEIKEKILDIVKELQTSAKRDEVKVLEKYINIWNPVKFVTQKEVEQIVKEFMEREKNK
;
A
#
# COMPACT_ATOMS: atom_id res chain seq x y z
N MET A 1 108.34 7.31 -71.87
CA MET A 1 108.75 8.45 -71.03
C MET A 1 107.80 8.51 -69.82
N ALA A 2 108.36 8.39 -68.62
CA ALA A 2 107.86 8.70 -67.25
C ALA A 2 106.38 8.36 -66.94
N ASP A 3 106.06 7.31 -66.17
CA ASP A 3 106.19 7.15 -64.70
C ASP A 3 105.68 8.34 -63.86
N MET A 4 104.51 8.15 -63.24
CA MET A 4 104.21 8.64 -61.89
C MET A 4 102.97 7.92 -61.34
N GLY A 5 103.20 6.98 -60.43
CA GLY A 5 102.16 6.33 -59.64
C GLY A 5 101.61 7.23 -58.52
N ILE A 6 100.39 6.92 -58.08
CA ILE A 6 99.85 7.29 -56.77
C ILE A 6 99.04 6.09 -56.22
N PRO A 7 99.24 5.68 -54.95
CA PRO A 7 98.87 4.35 -54.40
C PRO A 7 97.42 4.23 -53.87
N PRO A 8 96.87 3.01 -53.63
CA PRO A 8 95.67 2.79 -52.81
C PRO A 8 96.07 2.81 -51.32
N PRO A 9 95.27 3.28 -50.31
CA PRO A 9 94.02 2.65 -49.80
C PRO A 9 93.16 3.71 -48.99
N PRO A 10 92.26 3.45 -47.98
CA PRO A 10 91.90 2.23 -47.27
C PRO A 10 90.39 1.90 -47.13
N LYS A 11 90.16 0.60 -46.91
CA LYS A 11 88.88 0.01 -46.49
C LYS A 11 88.48 0.63 -45.14
N GLN A 12 87.38 1.38 -45.12
CA GLN A 12 86.81 1.87 -43.87
C GLN A 12 86.27 0.68 -43.06
N HIS A 13 86.94 0.43 -41.95
CA HIS A 13 86.56 -0.54 -40.93
C HIS A 13 85.12 -0.33 -40.50
N LYS A 14 84.35 -1.44 -40.42
CA LYS A 14 83.07 -1.48 -39.70
C LYS A 14 83.32 -0.98 -38.29
N SER A 15 82.77 0.20 -37.98
CA SER A 15 82.81 0.79 -36.65
C SER A 15 82.00 -0.10 -35.70
N LEU A 16 82.71 -0.78 -34.79
CA LEU A 16 82.21 -1.66 -33.74
C LEU A 16 81.79 -0.87 -32.48
N PHE A 17 81.33 0.37 -32.64
CA PHE A 17 80.83 1.18 -31.54
C PHE A 17 79.30 1.25 -31.57
N HIS A 18 78.67 0.26 -30.93
CA HIS A 18 77.31 0.43 -30.41
C HIS A 18 77.38 1.45 -29.27
N SER A 19 77.16 2.72 -29.59
CA SER A 19 76.82 3.72 -28.58
C SER A 19 75.40 3.40 -28.09
N GLN A 20 75.31 2.61 -27.02
CA GLN A 20 74.09 2.51 -26.22
C GLN A 20 73.83 3.92 -25.66
N LYS A 21 72.93 4.65 -26.31
CA LYS A 21 72.38 5.88 -25.72
C LYS A 21 71.68 5.48 -24.43
N PRO A 22 71.89 6.21 -23.32
CA PRO A 22 71.20 5.93 -22.07
C PRO A 22 69.68 6.01 -22.29
N PRO A 23 68.87 5.25 -21.53
CA PRO A 23 67.43 5.24 -21.71
C PRO A 23 66.91 6.66 -21.51
N GLN A 24 66.52 7.30 -22.60
CA GLN A 24 65.84 8.60 -22.56
C GLN A 24 64.54 8.34 -21.82
N GLN A 25 64.43 8.87 -20.60
CA GLN A 25 63.18 8.84 -19.84
C GLN A 25 62.06 9.35 -20.74
N ASP A 26 61.03 8.53 -20.90
CA ASP A 26 59.99 8.72 -21.89
C ASP A 26 59.04 9.84 -21.45
N MET A 27 59.51 11.08 -21.55
CA MET A 27 58.75 12.30 -21.24
C MET A 27 57.46 12.41 -22.07
N SER A 28 57.39 11.69 -23.20
CA SER A 28 56.20 11.60 -24.04
C SER A 28 55.09 10.78 -23.37
N SER A 29 55.44 9.67 -22.71
CA SER A 29 54.52 8.84 -21.92
C SER A 29 53.96 9.63 -20.74
N PHE A 30 54.83 10.33 -20.00
CA PHE A 30 54.42 11.14 -18.85
C PHE A 30 53.43 12.26 -19.25
N ARG A 31 53.64 12.88 -20.41
CA ARG A 31 52.71 13.88 -20.95
C ARG A 31 51.36 13.26 -21.35
N GLY A 32 51.36 12.04 -21.87
CA GLY A 32 50.14 11.26 -22.14
C GLY A 32 49.34 10.96 -20.88
N ASP A 33 50.04 10.56 -19.81
CA ASP A 33 49.43 10.24 -18.51
C ASP A 33 48.80 11.48 -17.84
N ILE A 34 49.47 12.63 -17.90
CA ILE A 34 48.90 13.91 -17.42
C ILE A 34 47.63 14.26 -18.18
N ASN A 35 47.63 14.12 -19.50
CA ASN A 35 46.45 14.40 -20.31
C ASN A 35 45.29 13.45 -19.99
N ASN A 36 45.58 12.18 -19.69
CA ASN A 36 44.60 11.21 -19.24
C ASN A 36 44.02 11.60 -17.87
N LEU A 37 44.89 11.99 -16.93
CA LEU A 37 44.52 12.45 -15.60
C LEU A 37 43.60 13.67 -15.67
N SER A 38 43.92 14.68 -16.49
CA SER A 38 43.06 15.87 -16.67
C SER A 38 41.69 15.51 -17.22
N ARG A 39 41.60 14.55 -18.16
CA ARG A 39 40.30 14.08 -18.67
C ARG A 39 39.50 13.39 -17.59
N ARG A 40 40.12 12.49 -16.81
CA ARG A 40 39.47 11.80 -15.69
C ARG A 40 38.99 12.77 -14.62
N LEU A 41 39.81 13.77 -14.29
CA LEU A 41 39.49 14.79 -13.30
C LEU A 41 38.27 15.62 -13.75
N ARG A 42 38.24 16.04 -15.02
CA ARG A 42 37.07 16.72 -15.60
C ARG A 42 35.80 15.88 -15.55
N ILE A 43 35.88 14.58 -15.87
CA ILE A 43 34.73 13.67 -15.80
C ILE A 43 34.26 13.51 -14.34
N LEU A 44 35.18 13.44 -13.39
CA LEU A 44 34.85 13.37 -11.96
C LEU A 44 34.16 14.65 -11.48
N GLU A 45 34.62 15.83 -11.90
CA GLU A 45 33.99 17.11 -11.58
C GLU A 45 32.56 17.19 -12.14
N GLU A 46 32.36 16.75 -13.38
CA GLU A 46 31.05 16.68 -14.02
C GLU A 46 30.14 15.68 -13.28
N SER A 47 30.64 14.49 -12.96
CA SER A 47 29.92 13.48 -12.19
C SER A 47 29.55 13.98 -10.79
N PHE A 48 30.45 14.70 -10.12
CA PHE A 48 30.20 15.27 -8.80
C PHE A 48 29.11 16.35 -8.87
N THR A 49 29.14 17.17 -9.92
CA THR A 49 28.11 18.18 -10.15
C THR A 49 26.75 17.53 -10.42
N ASN A 50 26.72 16.44 -11.19
CA ASN A 50 25.49 15.68 -11.46
C ASN A 50 24.94 14.99 -10.21
N LEU A 51 25.82 14.38 -9.41
CA LEU A 51 25.45 13.76 -8.14
C LEU A 51 24.86 14.80 -7.18
N ARG A 52 25.48 15.99 -7.09
CA ARG A 52 24.97 17.10 -6.27
C ARG A 52 23.59 17.54 -6.70
N ARG A 53 23.34 17.68 -8.01
CA ARG A 53 22.00 18.01 -8.54
C ARG A 53 20.98 16.92 -8.21
N ALA A 54 21.34 15.65 -8.41
CA ALA A 54 20.46 14.52 -8.09
C ALA A 54 20.12 14.49 -6.60
N LEU A 55 21.08 14.79 -5.72
CA LEU A 55 20.87 14.88 -4.28
C LEU A 55 19.91 16.02 -3.93
N GLN A 56 20.09 17.21 -4.51
CA GLN A 56 19.18 18.35 -4.29
C GLN A 56 17.73 18.04 -4.70
N VAL A 57 17.54 17.43 -5.87
CA VAL A 57 16.20 17.03 -6.34
C VAL A 57 15.62 15.95 -5.43
N THR A 58 16.44 14.98 -5.00
CA THR A 58 15.99 13.92 -4.09
C THR A 58 15.58 14.50 -2.74
N GLU A 59 16.34 15.43 -2.19
CA GLU A 59 16.04 16.12 -0.94
C GLU A 59 14.73 16.92 -1.07
N GLN A 60 14.57 17.68 -2.15
CA GLN A 60 13.34 18.43 -2.41
C GLN A 60 12.12 17.50 -2.54
N ASN A 61 12.27 16.39 -3.27
CA ASN A 61 11.23 15.38 -3.40
C ASN A 61 10.90 14.71 -2.06
N MET A 62 11.91 14.43 -1.23
CA MET A 62 11.72 13.84 0.09
C MET A 62 10.98 14.81 1.02
N LEU A 63 11.33 16.10 1.00
CA LEU A 63 10.61 17.13 1.76
C LEU A 63 9.16 17.27 1.31
N GLY A 64 8.92 17.25 -0.01
CA GLY A 64 7.57 17.26 -0.58
C GLY A 64 6.75 16.05 -0.12
N LYS A 65 7.30 14.84 -0.24
CA LYS A 65 6.64 13.60 0.20
C LYS A 65 6.40 13.58 1.71
N ASN A 66 7.34 14.06 2.51
CA ASN A 66 7.17 14.09 3.96
C ASN A 66 6.03 15.02 4.40
N LYS A 67 5.88 16.17 3.73
CA LYS A 67 4.73 17.07 3.96
C LYS A 67 3.41 16.41 3.59
N LEU A 68 3.35 15.73 2.45
CA LEU A 68 2.15 14.98 2.02
C LEU A 68 1.80 13.89 3.03
N PHE A 69 2.76 13.05 3.41
CA PHE A 69 2.54 12.01 4.43
C PHE A 69 2.10 12.57 5.77
N THR A 70 2.68 13.69 6.20
CA THR A 70 2.26 14.34 7.45
C THR A 70 0.80 14.79 7.38
N THR A 71 0.37 15.32 6.24
CA THR A 71 -1.03 15.72 6.03
C THR A 71 -1.94 14.49 5.96
N GLU A 72 -1.58 13.47 5.20
CA GLU A 72 -2.34 12.22 5.10
C GLU A 72 -2.51 11.54 6.46
N ILE A 73 -1.45 11.47 7.27
CA ILE A 73 -1.51 10.93 8.63
C ILE A 73 -2.48 11.73 9.50
N LYS A 74 -2.47 13.06 9.39
CA LYS A 74 -3.42 13.91 10.14
C LYS A 74 -4.85 13.67 9.70
N THR A 75 -5.12 13.56 8.40
CA THR A 75 -6.44 13.26 7.87
C THR A 75 -6.91 11.89 8.35
N ILE A 76 -6.08 10.84 8.21
CA ILE A 76 -6.40 9.49 8.69
C ILE A 76 -6.67 9.50 10.20
N THR A 77 -5.91 10.27 10.98
CA THR A 77 -6.12 10.38 12.44
C THR A 77 -7.46 11.05 12.76
N SER A 78 -7.87 12.05 11.97
CA SER A 78 -9.19 12.67 12.07
C SER A 78 -10.29 11.67 11.74
N ASP A 79 -10.17 10.98 10.61
CA ASP A 79 -11.14 9.98 10.15
C ASP A 79 -11.32 8.86 11.19
N ILE A 80 -10.23 8.36 11.77
CA ILE A 80 -10.28 7.37 12.86
C ILE A 80 -11.01 7.92 14.08
N SER A 81 -10.84 9.21 14.40
CA SER A 81 -11.52 9.84 15.53
C SER A 81 -13.01 9.97 15.29
N ASP A 82 -13.42 10.26 14.06
CA ASP A 82 -14.83 10.35 13.68
C ASP A 82 -15.48 8.95 13.63
N ILE A 83 -14.81 7.94 13.07
CA ILE A 83 -15.25 6.54 13.13
C ILE A 83 -15.47 6.08 14.58
N LYS A 84 -14.59 6.45 15.51
CA LYS A 84 -14.77 6.13 16.94
C LYS A 84 -16.05 6.74 17.52
N LYS A 85 -16.41 7.97 17.11
CA LYS A 85 -17.66 8.61 17.55
C LYS A 85 -18.86 7.89 16.95
N GLU A 86 -18.84 7.60 15.66
CA GLU A 86 -19.92 6.86 14.99
C GLU A 86 -20.15 5.48 15.63
N ILE A 87 -19.08 4.76 15.97
CA ILE A 87 -19.17 3.48 16.69
C ILE A 87 -19.82 3.66 18.08
N ALA A 88 -19.49 4.73 18.80
CA ALA A 88 -20.10 5.02 20.09
C ALA A 88 -21.61 5.30 19.95
N GLU A 89 -22.00 6.09 18.94
CA GLU A 89 -23.42 6.36 18.64
C GLU A 89 -24.18 5.09 18.22
N ILE A 90 -23.58 4.23 17.41
CA ILE A 90 -24.18 2.95 17.02
C ILE A 90 -24.38 2.07 18.26
N LYS A 91 -23.40 2.03 19.18
CA LYS A 91 -23.52 1.29 20.43
C LYS A 91 -24.68 1.81 21.28
N GLU A 92 -24.86 3.12 21.38
CA GLU A 92 -26.00 3.72 22.09
C GLU A 92 -27.33 3.33 21.45
N LYS A 93 -27.46 3.46 20.12
CA LYS A 93 -28.67 3.05 19.38
C LYS A 93 -28.99 1.57 19.58
N ILE A 94 -27.98 0.69 19.59
CA ILE A 94 -28.17 -0.74 19.86
C ILE A 94 -28.71 -0.95 21.27
N LEU A 95 -28.19 -0.23 22.27
CA LEU A 95 -28.70 -0.33 23.65
C LEU A 95 -30.14 0.15 23.74
N ASP A 96 -30.52 1.19 23.01
CA ASP A 96 -31.89 1.68 22.97
C ASP A 96 -32.83 0.68 22.29
N ILE A 97 -32.41 0.05 21.19
CA ILE A 97 -33.16 -1.06 20.57
C ILE A 97 -33.33 -2.21 21.56
N VAL A 98 -32.30 -2.56 22.32
CA VAL A 98 -32.39 -3.62 23.35
C VAL A 98 -33.42 -3.23 24.42
N LYS A 99 -33.46 -1.97 24.87
CA LYS A 99 -34.49 -1.50 25.82
C LYS A 99 -35.89 -1.57 25.22
N GLU A 100 -36.07 -1.15 23.97
CA GLU A 100 -37.36 -1.20 23.29
C GLU A 100 -37.85 -2.64 23.08
N LEU A 101 -36.93 -3.58 22.83
CA LEU A 101 -37.25 -5.01 22.76
C LEU A 101 -37.63 -5.59 24.12
N GLN A 102 -37.09 -5.06 25.22
CA GLN A 102 -37.47 -5.46 26.58
C GLN A 102 -38.83 -4.89 26.99
N THR A 103 -39.17 -3.67 26.56
CA THR A 103 -40.47 -3.03 26.86
C THR A 103 -41.58 -3.50 25.92
N SER A 104 -41.24 -4.01 24.73
CA SER A 104 -42.20 -4.67 23.85
C SER A 104 -42.74 -5.95 24.48
N ALA A 105 -44.07 -6.06 24.58
CA ALA A 105 -44.72 -7.24 25.12
C ALA A 105 -44.29 -8.50 24.36
N LYS A 106 -43.92 -9.56 25.09
CA LYS A 106 -43.60 -10.84 24.46
C LYS A 106 -44.82 -11.32 23.70
N ARG A 107 -44.63 -11.83 22.47
CA ARG A 107 -45.74 -12.38 21.65
C ARG A 107 -46.62 -13.36 22.44
N ASP A 108 -46.03 -14.10 23.37
CA ASP A 108 -46.74 -15.06 24.20
C ASP A 108 -47.68 -14.40 25.20
N GLU A 109 -47.30 -13.25 25.78
CA GLU A 109 -48.17 -12.47 26.68
C GLU A 109 -49.36 -11.88 25.93
N VAL A 110 -49.14 -11.39 24.70
CA VAL A 110 -50.20 -10.88 23.83
C VAL A 110 -51.18 -11.99 23.43
N LYS A 111 -50.69 -13.19 23.10
CA LYS A 111 -51.52 -14.36 22.80
C LYS A 111 -52.33 -14.84 24.01
N VAL A 112 -51.75 -14.79 25.20
CA VAL A 112 -52.46 -15.12 26.44
C VAL A 112 -53.57 -14.11 26.69
N LEU A 113 -53.30 -12.81 26.50
CA LEU A 113 -54.32 -11.76 26.60
C LEU A 113 -55.44 -11.95 25.57
N GLU A 114 -55.08 -12.27 24.31
CA GLU A 114 -56.04 -12.58 23.24
C GLU A 114 -56.93 -13.78 23.62
N LYS A 115 -56.34 -14.84 24.20
CA LYS A 115 -57.10 -16.00 24.68
C LYS A 115 -58.04 -15.64 25.82
N TYR A 116 -57.60 -14.82 26.78
CA TYR A 116 -58.46 -14.33 27.85
C TYR A 116 -59.59 -13.43 27.33
N ILE A 117 -59.31 -12.53 26.39
CA ILE A 117 -60.33 -11.69 25.74
C ILE A 117 -61.34 -12.56 24.98
N ASN A 118 -60.89 -13.60 24.28
CA ASN A 118 -61.77 -14.54 23.57
C ASN A 118 -62.65 -15.36 24.52
N ILE A 119 -62.14 -15.72 25.70
CA ILE A 119 -62.93 -16.38 26.76
C ILE A 119 -63.93 -15.40 27.38
N TRP A 120 -63.51 -14.15 27.54
CA TRP A 120 -64.33 -13.11 28.17
C TRP A 120 -65.35 -12.48 27.24
N ASN A 121 -65.34 -12.83 25.95
CA ASN A 121 -66.33 -12.35 24.98
C ASN A 121 -67.74 -12.82 25.41
N PRO A 122 -68.57 -11.92 25.96
CA PRO A 122 -69.83 -12.28 26.61
C PRO A 122 -70.90 -12.76 25.60
N VAL A 123 -70.62 -12.68 24.30
CA VAL A 123 -71.54 -13.04 23.21
C VAL A 123 -71.63 -14.55 22.98
N LYS A 124 -70.79 -15.38 23.64
CA LYS A 124 -70.83 -16.86 23.53
C LYS A 124 -71.35 -17.58 24.77
N PHE A 125 -71.99 -16.89 25.71
CA PHE A 125 -72.72 -17.57 26.77
C PHE A 125 -74.00 -18.18 26.19
N VAL A 126 -73.88 -19.44 25.78
CA VAL A 126 -75.01 -20.25 25.30
C VAL A 126 -76.00 -20.40 26.46
N THR A 127 -77.25 -20.05 26.22
CA THR A 127 -78.32 -20.21 27.20
C THR A 127 -78.64 -21.71 27.35
N GLN A 128 -79.02 -22.20 28.53
CA GLN A 128 -79.28 -23.64 28.75
C GLN A 128 -80.23 -24.25 27.70
N LYS A 129 -81.20 -23.45 27.22
CA LYS A 129 -82.16 -23.84 26.18
C LYS A 129 -81.52 -24.09 24.81
N GLU A 130 -80.51 -23.31 24.45
CA GLU A 130 -79.79 -23.45 23.18
C GLU A 130 -78.90 -24.69 23.21
N VAL A 131 -78.32 -25.02 24.37
CA VAL A 131 -77.56 -26.27 24.57
C VAL A 131 -78.47 -27.49 24.44
N GLU A 132 -79.68 -27.47 25.02
CA GLU A 132 -80.64 -28.57 24.89
C GLU A 132 -81.12 -28.76 23.45
N GLN A 133 -81.29 -27.69 22.67
CA GLN A 133 -81.65 -27.80 21.25
C GLN A 133 -80.53 -28.42 20.42
N ILE A 134 -79.28 -28.01 20.62
CA ILE A 134 -78.13 -28.60 19.93
C ILE A 134 -78.01 -30.09 20.26
N VAL A 135 -78.16 -30.47 21.54
CA VAL A 135 -78.08 -31.88 21.97
C VAL A 135 -79.23 -32.72 21.38
N LYS A 136 -80.45 -32.17 21.28
CA LYS A 136 -81.56 -32.86 20.62
C LYS A 136 -81.31 -33.06 19.13
N GLU A 137 -80.81 -32.05 18.41
CA GLU A 137 -80.44 -32.20 17.00
C GLU A 137 -79.35 -33.24 16.78
N PHE A 138 -78.36 -33.33 17.69
CA PHE A 138 -77.34 -34.39 17.63
C PHE A 138 -77.92 -35.79 17.88
N MET A 139 -78.84 -35.95 18.85
CA MET A 139 -79.49 -37.25 19.09
C MET A 139 -80.44 -37.67 17.96
N GLU A 140 -81.11 -36.73 17.30
CA GLU A 140 -81.96 -37.03 16.14
C GLU A 140 -81.12 -37.41 14.90
N ARG A 141 -79.96 -36.79 14.70
CA ARG A 141 -79.01 -37.19 13.65
C ARG A 141 -78.41 -38.58 13.88
N GLU A 142 -78.12 -38.95 15.13
CA GLU A 142 -77.63 -40.28 15.49
C GLU A 142 -78.70 -41.37 15.33
N LYS A 143 -79.99 -41.04 15.53
CA LYS A 143 -81.10 -41.99 15.28
C LYS A 143 -81.43 -42.21 13.80
N ASN A 144 -80.96 -41.34 12.91
CA ASN A 144 -81.17 -41.43 11.46
C ASN A 144 -79.96 -42.04 10.71
N LYS A 145 -79.04 -42.69 11.42
CA LYS A 145 -78.01 -43.58 10.88
C LYS A 145 -78.35 -45.03 11.20
#